data_AF-A0A8J4BN40-F1
#
_entry.id   AF-A0A8J4BN40-F1
#
_cell.length_a   1.000
_cell.length_b   1.000
_cell.length_c   1.000
_cell.angle_alpha   90.00
_cell.angle_beta   90.00
_cell.angle_gamma   90.00
#
_symmetry.space_group_name_H-M   'P 1'
#
loop_
_entity.id
_entity.type
_entity.pdbx_description
1 polymer ?
#
loop_
_entity_poly.entity_id
_entity_poly.type
_entity_poly.pdbx_seq_one_letter_code
_entity_poly.pdbx_strand_id
1 'polypeptide(L)'
;VGFADDGEGGGRRSSPTFQHQQGQQQGQRQQQQLLDEDLLVASRQSGEADVGLMALWALLNLSGYEPAQTGICRHGLYTLMAAVHGSADPARSAAARAILTNIHYHPGNATVLYKAELKLKYAALARMLEQERRGKEAREAALRRLAATALIGMNTGGSSSGVGGAASNGGSGGGAAGGAAASVDGTT
;
A
#
# COMPACT_ATOMS: atom_id res chain seq x y z
N VAL A 1 30.99 -53.82 63.58
CA VAL A 1 31.99 -52.80 63.98
C VAL A 1 32.38 -52.08 62.70
N GLY A 2 32.17 -50.81 62.40
CA GLY A 2 31.45 -49.64 62.96
C GLY A 2 31.15 -48.72 61.73
N PHE A 3 29.98 -48.06 61.65
CA PHE A 3 29.67 -46.64 62.00
C PHE A 3 30.18 -45.54 61.04
N ALA A 4 29.28 -44.53 60.87
CA ALA A 4 29.32 -43.25 60.12
C ALA A 4 28.77 -43.34 58.68
N ASP A 5 27.61 -42.80 58.28
CA ASP A 5 26.85 -41.55 58.56
C ASP A 5 27.47 -40.25 58.00
N ASP A 6 26.58 -39.34 57.59
CA ASP A 6 26.72 -38.06 56.87
C ASP A 6 26.70 -38.20 55.32
N GLY A 7 25.84 -37.57 54.53
CA GLY A 7 24.98 -36.40 54.72
C GLY A 7 24.95 -35.63 53.39
N GLU A 8 23.77 -35.10 53.01
CA GLU A 8 23.55 -34.09 51.94
C GLU A 8 23.80 -34.51 50.47
N GLY A 9 23.03 -34.09 49.46
CA GLY A 9 21.92 -33.18 49.39
C GLY A 9 21.21 -33.36 48.03
N GLY A 10 19.88 -33.40 48.06
CA GLY A 10 19.04 -33.53 46.88
C GLY A 10 19.03 -32.26 46.04
N GLY A 11 19.95 -32.17 45.07
CA GLY A 11 19.95 -31.13 44.05
C GLY A 11 18.97 -31.44 42.91
N ARG A 12 17.67 -31.17 43.09
CA ARG A 12 16.73 -31.07 41.97
C ARG A 12 17.07 -29.82 41.14
N ARG A 13 17.98 -29.97 40.17
CA ARG A 13 18.16 -28.97 39.10
C ARG A 13 17.00 -29.12 38.11
N SER A 14 15.96 -28.32 38.32
CA SER A 14 14.94 -28.04 37.31
C SER A 14 15.63 -27.45 36.07
N SER A 15 15.68 -28.19 34.98
CA SER A 15 16.17 -27.71 33.69
C SER A 15 15.22 -26.65 33.12
N PRO A 16 15.64 -25.41 32.84
CA PRO A 16 14.80 -24.40 32.21
C PRO A 16 14.92 -24.41 30.68
N THR A 17 15.05 -25.58 30.05
CA THR A 17 15.42 -25.67 28.62
C THR A 17 14.24 -26.01 27.70
N PHE A 18 13.09 -26.44 28.23
CA PHE A 18 11.99 -26.92 27.39
C PHE A 18 10.98 -25.85 26.91
N GLN A 19 10.87 -24.70 27.59
CA GLN A 19 9.94 -23.65 27.15
C GLN A 19 10.53 -22.71 26.09
N HIS A 20 11.85 -22.56 26.01
CA HIS A 20 12.47 -21.66 25.04
C HIS A 20 12.55 -22.25 23.63
N GLN A 21 12.49 -23.59 23.49
CA GLN A 21 12.59 -24.26 22.20
C GLN A 21 11.23 -24.39 21.47
N GLN A 22 10.09 -24.44 22.19
CA GLN A 22 8.76 -24.45 21.57
C GLN A 22 8.34 -23.09 20.99
N GLY A 23 8.77 -21.98 21.61
CA GLY A 23 8.49 -20.63 21.08
C GLY A 23 9.21 -20.35 19.76
N GLN A 24 10.43 -20.85 19.58
CA GLN A 24 11.20 -20.66 18.34
C GLN A 24 10.63 -21.44 17.16
N GLN A 25 10.08 -22.65 17.38
CA GLN A 25 9.43 -23.41 16.30
C GLN A 25 8.10 -22.80 15.85
N GLN A 26 7.33 -22.18 16.75
CA GLN A 26 6.08 -21.50 16.37
C GLN A 26 6.34 -20.21 15.56
N GLY A 27 7.37 -19.45 15.93
CA GLY A 27 7.78 -18.26 15.17
C GLY A 27 8.23 -18.60 13.74
N GLN A 28 8.96 -19.71 13.56
CA GLN A 28 9.37 -20.18 12.23
C GLN A 28 8.18 -20.65 11.39
N ARG A 29 7.20 -21.36 11.96
CA ARG A 29 5.99 -21.78 11.22
C ARG A 29 5.12 -20.60 10.80
N GLN A 30 5.00 -19.57 11.62
CA GLN A 30 4.24 -18.36 11.25
C GLN A 30 4.95 -17.56 10.16
N GLN A 31 6.28 -17.42 10.20
CA GLN A 31 7.04 -16.80 9.11
C GLN A 31 6.94 -17.59 7.80
N GLN A 32 6.95 -18.92 7.87
CA GLN A 32 6.85 -19.76 6.68
C GLN A 32 5.45 -19.68 6.04
N GLN A 33 4.39 -19.61 6.85
CA GLN A 33 3.02 -19.40 6.37
C GLN A 33 2.81 -18.01 5.74
N LEU A 34 3.42 -16.97 6.31
CA LEU A 34 3.38 -15.61 5.73
C LEU A 34 4.08 -15.56 4.36
N LEU A 35 5.24 -16.22 4.22
CA LEU A 35 5.97 -16.26 2.95
C LEU A 35 5.22 -17.05 1.87
N ASP A 36 4.53 -18.14 2.23
CA ASP A 36 3.75 -18.94 1.27
C ASP A 36 2.51 -18.17 0.76
N GLU A 37 1.84 -17.40 1.62
CA GLU A 37 0.72 -16.51 1.22
C GLU A 37 1.20 -15.40 0.27
N ASP A 38 2.31 -14.73 0.59
CA ASP A 38 2.87 -13.67 -0.27
C ASP A 38 3.31 -14.23 -1.64
N LEU A 39 3.87 -15.45 -1.67
CA LEU A 39 4.25 -16.12 -2.91
C LEU A 39 3.04 -16.48 -3.77
N LEU A 40 1.95 -16.95 -3.16
CA LEU A 40 0.68 -17.25 -3.86
C LEU A 40 0.00 -15.99 -4.39
N VAL A 41 0.05 -14.89 -3.64
CA VAL A 41 -0.46 -13.58 -4.08
C VAL A 41 0.37 -13.06 -5.26
N ALA A 42 1.70 -13.15 -5.18
CA ALA A 42 2.60 -12.77 -6.26
C ALA A 42 2.39 -13.63 -7.52
N SER A 43 2.16 -14.94 -7.38
CA SER A 43 1.94 -15.83 -8.54
C SER A 43 0.63 -15.52 -9.27
N ARG A 44 -0.43 -15.19 -8.53
CA ARG A 44 -1.72 -14.77 -9.11
C ARG A 44 -1.59 -13.44 -9.87
N GLN A 45 -0.83 -12.49 -9.31
CA GLN A 45 -0.55 -11.22 -9.97
C GLN A 45 0.34 -11.38 -11.22
N SER A 46 1.28 -12.34 -11.20
CA SER A 46 2.15 -12.63 -12.34
C SER A 46 1.38 -13.20 -13.54
N GLY A 47 0.47 -14.14 -13.32
CA GLY A 47 -0.30 -14.75 -14.41
C GLY A 47 -1.25 -13.75 -15.10
N GLU A 48 -1.90 -12.88 -14.34
CA GLU A 48 -2.77 -11.83 -14.88
C GLU A 48 -1.96 -10.74 -15.61
N ALA A 49 -0.74 -10.46 -15.14
CA ALA A 49 0.18 -9.56 -15.82
C ALA A 49 0.54 -10.10 -17.22
N ASP A 50 0.88 -11.38 -17.35
CA ASP A 50 1.27 -11.98 -18.64
C ASP A 50 0.11 -11.99 -19.65
N VAL A 51 -1.11 -12.29 -19.19
CA VAL A 51 -2.31 -12.24 -20.04
C VAL A 51 -2.59 -10.82 -20.54
N GLY A 52 -2.47 -9.82 -19.67
CA GLY A 52 -2.65 -8.42 -20.05
C GLY A 52 -1.61 -7.93 -21.08
N LEU A 53 -0.37 -8.41 -20.99
CA LEU A 53 0.68 -8.09 -21.95
C LEU A 53 0.41 -8.75 -23.31
N MET A 54 -0.01 -10.03 -23.34
CA MET A 54 -0.41 -10.71 -24.57
C MET A 54 -1.58 -10.01 -25.27
N ALA A 55 -2.59 -9.56 -24.50
CA ALA A 55 -3.71 -8.79 -25.03
C ALA A 55 -3.26 -7.48 -25.68
N LEU A 56 -2.28 -6.78 -25.09
CA LEU A 56 -1.69 -5.58 -25.68
C LEU A 56 -0.91 -5.86 -26.96
N TRP A 57 -0.18 -6.97 -27.04
CA TRP A 57 0.47 -7.37 -28.29
C TRP A 57 -0.55 -7.67 -29.41
N ALA A 58 -1.65 -8.34 -29.09
CA ALA A 58 -2.73 -8.57 -30.04
C ALA A 58 -3.39 -7.26 -30.51
N LEU A 59 -3.64 -6.33 -29.58
CA LEU A 59 -4.17 -4.99 -29.89
C LEU A 59 -3.20 -4.16 -30.72
N LEU A 60 -1.89 -4.31 -30.51
CA LEU A 60 -0.87 -3.64 -31.32
C LEU A 60 -0.96 -4.08 -32.78
N ASN A 61 -1.06 -5.38 -33.04
CA ASN A 61 -1.24 -5.90 -34.39
C ASN A 61 -2.54 -5.38 -35.03
N LEU A 62 -3.65 -5.36 -34.27
CA LEU A 62 -4.93 -4.83 -34.75
C LEU A 62 -4.91 -3.32 -34.97
N SER A 63 -4.12 -2.56 -34.21
CA SER A 63 -4.04 -1.10 -34.34
C SER A 63 -3.46 -0.64 -35.67
N GLY A 64 -2.74 -1.51 -36.38
CA GLY A 64 -2.30 -1.26 -37.76
C GLY A 64 -3.40 -1.40 -38.81
N TYR A 65 -4.56 -1.97 -38.46
CA TYR A 65 -5.69 -2.18 -39.36
C TYR A 65 -6.74 -1.08 -39.18
N GLU A 66 -6.90 -0.22 -40.19
CA GLU A 66 -7.73 0.99 -40.15
C GLU A 66 -9.15 0.74 -39.57
N PRO A 67 -9.92 -0.28 -40.00
CA PRO A 67 -11.27 -0.52 -39.47
C PRO A 67 -11.31 -0.82 -37.96
N ALA A 68 -10.24 -1.37 -37.39
CA ALA A 68 -10.16 -1.67 -35.96
C ALA A 68 -9.80 -0.44 -35.12
N GLN A 69 -9.14 0.57 -35.70
CA GLN A 69 -8.59 1.71 -34.96
C GLN A 69 -9.68 2.51 -34.23
N THR A 70 -10.85 2.68 -34.84
CA THR A 70 -11.96 3.40 -34.22
C THR A 70 -12.55 2.63 -33.03
N GLY A 71 -12.67 1.30 -33.14
CA GLY A 71 -13.13 0.45 -32.04
C GLY A 71 -12.15 0.46 -30.86
N ILE A 72 -10.86 0.34 -31.16
CA ILE A 72 -9.78 0.40 -30.16
C ILE A 72 -9.80 1.75 -29.43
N CYS A 73 -9.95 2.86 -30.15
CA CYS A 73 -10.03 4.19 -29.55
C CYS A 73 -11.28 4.36 -28.67
N ARG A 74 -12.46 3.92 -29.13
CA ARG A 74 -13.71 4.11 -28.38
C ARG A 74 -13.74 3.33 -27.06
N HIS A 75 -13.22 2.11 -27.06
CA HIS A 75 -13.36 1.20 -25.92
C HIS A 75 -12.07 1.05 -25.10
N GLY A 76 -10.90 1.10 -25.75
CA GLY A 76 -9.61 0.83 -25.13
C GLY A 76 -8.85 2.06 -24.65
N LEU A 77 -9.26 3.28 -25.01
CA LEU A 77 -8.43 4.48 -24.81
C LEU A 77 -8.04 4.74 -23.34
N TYR A 78 -8.97 4.64 -22.40
CA TYR A 78 -8.64 4.87 -20.98
C TYR A 78 -7.72 3.78 -20.43
N THR A 79 -7.94 2.52 -20.82
CA THR A 79 -7.08 1.40 -20.45
C THR A 79 -5.67 1.58 -21.01
N LEU A 80 -5.54 2.01 -22.26
CA LEU A 80 -4.24 2.31 -22.88
C LEU A 80 -3.54 3.45 -22.16
N MET A 81 -4.23 4.57 -21.88
CA MET A 81 -3.64 5.69 -21.13
C MET A 81 -3.22 5.29 -19.71
N ALA A 82 -4.02 4.45 -19.04
CA ALA A 82 -3.68 3.90 -17.73
C ALA A 82 -2.46 2.98 -17.80
N ALA A 83 -2.35 2.14 -18.84
CA ALA A 83 -1.19 1.28 -19.05
C ALA A 83 0.09 2.08 -19.36
N VAL A 84 -0.01 3.22 -20.05
CA VAL A 84 1.13 4.10 -20.30
C VAL A 84 1.66 4.73 -19.01
N HIS A 85 0.78 5.22 -18.14
CA HIS A 85 1.16 6.00 -16.96
C HIS A 85 1.27 5.20 -15.66
N GLY A 86 0.58 4.07 -15.55
CA GLY A 86 0.45 3.29 -14.31
C GLY A 86 1.10 1.91 -14.34
N SER A 87 1.62 1.45 -15.49
CA SER A 87 2.30 0.16 -15.56
C SER A 87 3.70 0.23 -14.99
N ALA A 88 4.03 -0.68 -14.06
CA ALA A 88 5.40 -0.92 -13.62
C ALA A 88 6.24 -1.65 -14.69
N ASP A 89 5.60 -2.37 -15.61
CA ASP A 89 6.24 -3.06 -16.73
C ASP A 89 6.50 -2.09 -17.90
N PRO A 90 7.78 -1.86 -18.29
CA PRO A 90 8.13 -1.01 -19.43
C PRO A 90 7.60 -1.53 -20.77
N ALA A 91 7.52 -2.85 -20.97
CA ALA A 91 7.06 -3.43 -22.22
C ALA A 91 5.57 -3.13 -22.45
N ARG A 92 4.76 -3.28 -21.40
CA ARG A 92 3.34 -2.89 -21.39
C ARG A 92 3.15 -1.41 -21.72
N SER A 93 3.92 -0.53 -21.08
CA SER A 93 3.86 0.92 -21.34
C SER A 93 4.30 1.27 -22.77
N ALA A 94 5.31 0.59 -23.31
CA ALA A 94 5.78 0.79 -24.68
C ALA A 94 4.75 0.31 -25.71
N ALA A 95 4.17 -0.88 -25.54
CA ALA A 95 3.13 -1.41 -26.41
C ALA A 95 1.89 -0.51 -26.43
N ALA A 96 1.43 -0.05 -25.26
CA ALA A 96 0.31 0.88 -25.16
C ALA A 96 0.58 2.21 -25.88
N ARG A 97 1.80 2.75 -25.78
CA ARG A 97 2.21 3.96 -26.52
C ARG A 97 2.18 3.72 -28.03
N ALA A 98 2.70 2.61 -28.51
CA ALA A 98 2.71 2.29 -29.93
C ALA A 98 1.28 2.17 -30.50
N ILE A 99 0.35 1.53 -29.76
CA ILE A 99 -1.07 1.48 -30.13
C ILE A 99 -1.66 2.89 -30.23
N LEU A 100 -1.43 3.74 -29.23
CA LEU A 100 -1.93 5.11 -29.22
C LEU A 100 -1.41 5.91 -30.43
N THR A 101 -0.14 5.75 -30.80
CA THR A 101 0.45 6.39 -31.99
C THR A 101 -0.25 5.95 -33.28
N ASN A 102 -0.53 4.64 -33.43
CA ASN A 102 -1.19 4.11 -34.62
C ASN A 102 -2.62 4.64 -34.79
N ILE A 103 -3.38 4.74 -33.69
CA ILE A 103 -4.78 5.18 -33.74
C ILE A 103 -4.94 6.70 -33.74
N HIS A 104 -3.89 7.47 -33.41
CA HIS A 104 -3.96 8.92 -33.24
C HIS A 104 -4.31 9.66 -34.54
N TYR A 105 -3.77 9.20 -35.67
CA TYR A 105 -3.93 9.86 -36.97
C TYR A 105 -5.25 9.52 -37.67
N HIS A 106 -6.04 8.59 -37.13
CA HIS A 106 -7.31 8.23 -37.73
C HIS A 106 -8.35 9.34 -37.51
N PRO A 107 -8.99 9.89 -38.58
CA PRO A 107 -9.88 11.03 -38.46
C PRO A 107 -11.09 10.76 -37.55
N GLY A 108 -11.58 9.51 -37.52
CA GLY A 108 -12.67 9.08 -36.63
C GLY A 108 -12.34 9.12 -35.12
N ASN A 109 -11.06 9.28 -34.75
CA ASN A 109 -10.60 9.27 -33.37
C ASN A 109 -10.33 10.66 -32.80
N ALA A 110 -10.23 11.69 -33.64
CA ALA A 110 -9.77 13.03 -33.25
C ALA A 110 -10.57 13.60 -32.06
N THR A 111 -11.90 13.58 -32.13
CA THR A 111 -12.75 14.12 -31.06
C THR A 111 -12.64 13.34 -29.75
N VAL A 112 -12.52 12.01 -29.84
CA VAL A 112 -12.45 11.14 -28.65
C VAL A 112 -11.11 11.35 -27.93
N LEU A 113 -10.02 11.39 -28.70
CA LEU A 113 -8.68 11.66 -28.18
C LEU A 113 -8.59 13.05 -27.57
N TYR A 114 -9.14 14.07 -28.24
CA TYR A 114 -9.18 15.43 -27.70
C TYR A 114 -9.94 15.51 -26.37
N LYS A 115 -11.12 14.88 -26.27
CA LYS A 115 -11.89 14.82 -25.02
C LYS A 115 -11.13 14.10 -23.91
N ALA A 116 -10.43 13.02 -24.24
CA ALA A 116 -9.62 12.27 -23.28
C ALA A 116 -8.43 13.07 -22.77
N GLU A 117 -7.71 13.74 -23.67
CA GLU A 117 -6.60 14.64 -23.32
C GLU A 117 -7.09 15.79 -22.41
N LEU A 118 -8.23 16.38 -22.74
CA LEU A 118 -8.82 17.44 -21.93
C LEU A 118 -9.14 16.95 -20.51
N LYS A 119 -9.77 15.78 -20.39
CA LYS A 119 -10.05 15.14 -19.08
C LYS A 119 -8.77 14.85 -18.29
N LEU A 120 -7.72 14.37 -18.95
CA LEU A 120 -6.43 14.11 -18.31
C LEU A 120 -5.80 15.40 -17.76
N LYS A 121 -5.82 16.49 -18.54
CA LYS A 121 -5.33 17.80 -18.12
C LYS A 121 -6.10 18.31 -16.91
N TYR A 122 -7.44 18.20 -16.92
CA TYR A 122 -8.25 18.59 -15.78
C TYR A 122 -7.99 17.72 -14.54
N ALA A 123 -7.85 16.40 -14.70
CA ALA A 123 -7.54 15.50 -13.60
C ALA A 123 -6.15 15.79 -12.99
N ALA A 124 -5.16 16.10 -13.82
CA ALA A 124 -3.83 16.50 -13.37
C ALA A 124 -3.87 17.82 -12.59
N LEU A 125 -4.60 18.82 -13.08
CA LEU A 125 -4.81 20.09 -12.40
C LEU A 125 -5.51 19.90 -11.05
N ALA A 126 -6.56 19.08 -11.00
CA ALA A 126 -7.27 18.77 -9.76
C ALA A 126 -6.37 18.11 -8.72
N ARG A 127 -5.54 17.13 -9.13
CA ARG A 127 -4.57 16.46 -8.24
C ARG A 127 -3.52 17.44 -7.71
N MET A 128 -3.04 18.36 -8.55
CA MET A 128 -2.06 19.37 -8.13
C MET A 128 -2.65 20.31 -7.08
N LEU A 129 -3.87 20.81 -7.30
CA LEU A 129 -4.59 21.66 -6.34
C LEU A 129 -4.85 20.92 -5.01
N GLU A 130 -5.20 19.64 -5.08
CA GLU A 130 -5.39 18.83 -3.88
C GLU A 130 -4.08 18.61 -3.11
N GLN A 131 -2.97 18.35 -3.81
CA GLN A 131 -1.64 18.24 -3.20
C GLN A 131 -1.21 19.56 -2.55
N GLU A 132 -1.47 20.69 -3.18
CA GLU A 132 -1.19 22.02 -2.62
C GLU A 132 -2.00 22.27 -1.34
N ARG A 133 -3.29 21.90 -1.35
CA ARG A 133 -4.16 22.01 -0.17
C ARG A 133 -3.66 21.14 0.98
N ARG A 134 -3.35 19.86 0.71
CA ARG A 134 -2.78 18.94 1.70
C ARG A 134 -1.44 19.44 2.24
N GLY A 135 -0.60 20.03 1.39
CA GLY A 135 0.68 20.63 1.80
C GLY A 135 0.50 21.81 2.75
N LYS A 136 -0.48 22.69 2.48
CA LYS A 136 -0.83 23.82 3.36
C LYS A 136 -1.36 23.33 4.70
N GLU A 137 -2.29 22.37 4.69
CA GLU A 137 -2.85 21.77 5.91
C GLU A 137 -1.77 21.08 6.75
N ALA A 138 -0.86 20.32 6.12
CA ALA A 138 0.25 19.66 6.81
C ALA A 138 1.22 20.67 7.44
N ARG A 139 1.53 21.77 6.73
CA ARG A 139 2.38 22.85 7.25
C ARG A 139 1.73 23.57 8.43
N GLU A 140 0.45 23.86 8.35
CA GLU A 140 -0.30 24.48 9.44
C GLU A 140 -0.40 23.53 10.65
N ALA A 141 -0.68 22.25 10.43
CA ALA A 141 -0.68 21.24 11.48
C ALA A 141 0.71 21.10 12.15
N ALA A 142 1.79 21.17 11.37
CA ALA A 142 3.15 21.16 11.91
C ALA A 142 3.45 22.41 12.75
N LEU A 143 3.04 23.60 12.27
CA LEU A 143 3.16 24.85 13.04
C LEU A 143 2.35 24.80 14.34
N ARG A 144 1.12 24.28 14.30
CA ARG A 144 0.30 24.09 15.51
C ARG A 144 0.94 23.11 16.50
N ARG A 145 1.52 22.01 16.02
CA ARG A 145 2.27 21.06 16.87
C ARG A 145 3.48 21.72 17.52
N LEU A 146 4.28 22.47 16.76
CA LEU A 146 5.43 23.19 17.29
C LEU A 146 5.02 24.25 18.33
N ALA A 147 3.95 25.02 18.06
CA ALA A 147 3.42 26.00 19.01
C ALA A 147 2.91 25.33 20.31
N ALA A 148 2.22 24.19 20.19
CA ALA A 148 1.77 23.41 21.36
C ALA A 148 2.96 22.88 22.18
N THR A 149 4.01 22.38 21.53
CA THR A 149 5.23 21.92 22.22
C THR A 149 5.97 23.06 22.90
N ALA A 150 6.05 24.25 22.28
CA ALA A 150 6.71 25.41 22.87
C ALA A 150 6.00 25.91 24.16
N LEU A 151 4.66 25.84 24.20
CA LEU A 151 3.88 26.24 25.37
C LEU A 151 4.07 25.29 26.58
N ILE A 152 4.29 24.00 26.32
CA ILE A 152 4.59 23.00 27.38
C ILE A 152 5.98 23.25 27.99
N GLY A 153 6.97 23.64 27.18
CA GLY A 153 8.33 23.93 27.66
C GLY A 153 8.46 25.27 28.42
N MET A 154 7.59 26.24 28.18
CA MET A 154 7.62 27.54 28.86
C MET A 154 6.89 27.54 30.22
N ASN A 155 6.05 26.54 30.52
CA ASN A 155 5.34 26.43 31.79
C ASN A 155 6.06 25.55 32.85
N THR A 156 7.27 25.04 32.55
CA THR A 156 8.12 24.24 33.46
C THR A 156 9.28 25.03 34.07
N GLY A 157 9.23 26.37 34.02
CA GLY A 157 10.25 27.27 34.61
C GLY A 157 10.01 27.67 36.07
N GLY A 158 9.08 27.03 36.78
CA GLY A 158 8.75 27.37 38.17
C GLY A 158 8.44 26.14 39.01
N SER A 159 9.30 25.91 40.00
CA SER A 159 9.09 25.10 41.21
C SER A 159 9.60 23.65 41.23
N SER A 160 10.73 23.53 41.94
CA SER A 160 11.08 22.49 42.93
C SER A 160 11.22 21.02 42.50
N SER A 161 12.45 20.54 42.65
CA SER A 161 12.83 19.24 43.21
C SER A 161 11.68 18.36 43.74
N GLY A 162 11.46 17.22 43.10
CA GLY A 162 10.55 16.18 43.57
C GLY A 162 10.94 14.83 42.98
N VAL A 163 11.42 13.96 43.85
CA VAL A 163 11.89 12.60 43.60
C VAL A 163 10.72 11.66 43.30
N GLY A 164 10.94 10.69 42.41
CA GLY A 164 10.36 9.34 42.52
C GLY A 164 9.07 9.05 41.73
N GLY A 165 9.00 7.84 41.16
CA GLY A 165 7.74 7.20 40.81
C GLY A 165 7.78 6.32 39.57
N ALA A 166 8.16 5.05 39.75
CA ALA A 166 7.98 4.00 38.76
C ALA A 166 6.55 3.43 38.75
N ALA A 167 6.20 2.87 37.59
CA ALA A 167 5.29 1.73 37.34
C ALA A 167 3.75 1.91 37.23
N SER A 168 3.24 1.31 36.14
CA SER A 168 2.01 0.51 35.91
C SER A 168 1.32 0.99 34.61
N ASN A 169 1.19 0.20 33.52
CA ASN A 169 0.61 -1.11 33.25
C ASN A 169 -0.93 -1.17 33.28
N GLY A 170 -1.51 -1.60 32.16
CA GLY A 170 -2.94 -1.89 31.94
C GLY A 170 -3.68 -0.75 31.21
N GLY A 171 -4.37 -0.93 30.09
CA GLY A 171 -4.90 -2.12 29.42
C GLY A 171 -6.31 -1.79 28.88
N SER A 172 -6.72 -2.45 27.79
CA SER A 172 -8.06 -2.45 27.15
C SER A 172 -8.47 -1.15 26.43
N GLY A 173 -9.14 -1.14 25.28
CA GLY A 173 -9.81 -2.18 24.50
C GLY A 173 -10.92 -1.53 23.66
N GLY A 174 -11.17 -2.05 22.46
CA GLY A 174 -12.33 -1.70 21.61
C GLY A 174 -12.08 -0.51 20.66
N GLY A 175 -12.42 -0.53 19.38
CA GLY A 175 -13.29 -1.42 18.64
C GLY A 175 -14.18 -0.59 17.71
N ALA A 176 -14.01 -0.81 16.40
CA ALA A 176 -15.02 -0.74 15.33
C ALA A 176 -15.56 0.62 14.80
N ALA A 177 -15.41 0.72 13.47
CA ALA A 177 -16.47 0.94 12.46
C ALA A 177 -16.80 2.36 11.95
N GLY A 178 -16.99 2.39 10.62
CA GLY A 178 -17.68 3.44 9.84
C GLY A 178 -16.74 4.19 8.89
N GLY A 179 -16.55 3.86 7.61
CA GLY A 179 -17.49 3.20 6.71
C GLY A 179 -18.56 4.18 6.24
N ALA A 180 -18.24 5.06 5.29
CA ALA A 180 -19.23 5.80 4.51
C ALA A 180 -18.78 5.87 3.05
N ALA A 181 -19.18 4.83 2.31
CA ALA A 181 -19.37 4.89 0.88
C ALA A 181 -20.62 5.74 0.61
N ALA A 182 -20.52 6.68 -0.31
CA ALA A 182 -21.69 7.28 -0.96
C ALA A 182 -21.61 6.95 -2.45
N SER A 183 -22.16 5.78 -2.78
CA SER A 183 -22.72 5.48 -4.09
C SER A 183 -24.19 5.84 -4.03
N VAL A 184 -24.63 6.73 -4.91
CA VAL A 184 -26.03 6.79 -5.35
C VAL A 184 -25.98 6.78 -6.87
N ASP A 185 -26.43 5.65 -7.39
CA ASP A 185 -26.82 5.43 -8.77
C ASP A 185 -28.35 5.22 -8.78
N GLY A 186 -29.02 5.59 -9.88
CA GLY A 186 -30.40 5.17 -10.12
C GLY A 186 -31.38 6.21 -10.69
N THR A 187 -31.37 6.33 -12.02
CA THR A 187 -32.56 6.24 -12.92
C THR A 187 -33.84 7.04 -12.60
N THR A 188 -34.17 7.96 -13.53
CA THR A 188 -35.29 7.83 -14.48
C THR A 188 -34.96 8.59 -15.76
#